data_AF-G0PHC4-F1
#
_entry.id   AF-G0PHC4-F1
#
_cell.length_a   1.000
_cell.length_b   1.000
_cell.length_c   1.000
_cell.angle_alpha   90.00
_cell.angle_beta   90.00
_cell.angle_gamma   90.00
#
_symmetry.space_group_name_H-M   'P 1'
#
loop_
_entity.id
_entity.type
_entity.pdbx_description
1 polymer ?
#
loop_
_entity_poly.entity_id
_entity_poly.type
_entity_poly.pdbx_seq_one_letter_code
_entity_poly.pdbx_strand_id
1 'polypeptide(L)' 'MREEEVTAQDTEEDKLVRCVVVNNRIVGALLIGDTEMEETLENLILNKTDLEGIADTFLEPGVDLDDYFD' A
#
# COMPACT_ATOMS: atom_id res chain seq x y z
N MET A 1 1.58 -6.60 19.67
CA MET A 1 1.15 -6.18 18.32
C MET A 1 2.43 -5.95 17.53
N ARG A 2 2.54 -6.51 16.32
CA ARG A 2 3.71 -6.34 15.46
C ARG A 2 3.32 -5.29 14.42
N GLU A 3 4.06 -4.19 14.42
CA GLU A 3 3.89 -3.10 13.46
C GLU A 3 4.98 -3.31 12.40
N GLU A 4 4.56 -3.42 11.15
CA GLU A 4 5.45 -3.59 10.00
C GLU A 4 5.28 -2.38 9.09
N GLU A 5 6.37 -1.98 8.46
CA GLU A 5 6.41 -0.80 7.60
C GLU A 5 6.83 -1.23 6.19
N VAL A 6 6.02 -0.86 5.21
CA VAL A 6 6.28 -1.19 3.81
C VAL A 6 6.44 0.11 3.04
N THR A 7 7.51 0.24 2.27
CA THR A 7 7.81 1.45 1.48
C THR A 7 8.16 1.05 0.06
N ALA A 8 7.54 1.75 -0.90
CA ALA A 8 7.90 1.70 -2.30
C ALA A 8 8.23 3.08 -2.83
N GLN A 9 9.25 3.10 -3.68
CA GLN A 9 9.80 4.31 -4.26
C GLN A 9 9.88 4.10 -5.76
N ASP A 10 9.34 5.05 -6.52
CA ASP A 10 9.63 5.17 -7.94
C ASP A 10 10.61 6.34 -8.11
N THR A 11 11.86 6.00 -8.42
CA THR A 11 12.94 6.98 -8.57
C THR A 11 12.89 7.73 -9.90
N GLU A 12 12.11 7.28 -10.88
CA GLU A 12 12.00 7.97 -12.18
C GLU A 12 10.94 9.08 -12.16
N GLU A 13 9.91 8.98 -11.31
CA GLU A 13 8.78 9.92 -11.29
C GLU A 13 8.66 10.77 -10.01
N ASP A 14 9.67 10.78 -9.13
CA ASP A 14 9.62 11.48 -7.83
C ASP A 14 8.39 11.08 -6.97
N LYS A 15 7.97 9.80 -7.08
CA LYS A 15 6.80 9.26 -6.37
C LYS A 15 7.22 8.38 -5.20
N LEU A 16 6.51 8.50 -4.08
CA LEU A 16 6.71 7.69 -2.88
C LEU A 16 5.38 7.21 -2.33
N VAL A 17 5.29 5.91 -2.04
CA VAL A 17 4.20 5.34 -1.26
C VAL A 17 4.79 4.59 -0.07
N ARG A 18 4.37 4.96 1.14
CA ARG A 18 4.76 4.27 2.38
C ARG A 18 3.53 3.93 3.20
N CYS A 19 3.37 2.67 3.57
CA CYS A 19 2.24 2.17 4.34
C CYS A 19 2.67 1.68 5.72
N VAL A 20 1.79 1.89 6.70
CA VAL A 20 1.90 1.29 8.04
C VAL A 20 0.94 0.12 8.10
N VAL A 21 1.48 -1.07 8.38
CA VAL A 21 0.72 -2.32 8.42
C VAL A 21 0.71 -2.86 9.85
N VAL A 22 -0.48 -3.13 10.38
CA VAL A 22 -0.67 -3.69 11.72
C VAL A 22 -1.65 -4.84 11.64
N ASN A 23 -1.23 -6.02 12.10
CA ASN A 23 -2.03 -7.25 11.99
C ASN A 23 -2.57 -7.48 10.57
N ASN A 24 -1.67 -7.39 9.58
CA ASN A 24 -1.94 -7.58 8.15
C ASN A 24 -2.92 -6.55 7.54
N ARG A 25 -3.15 -5.41 8.19
CA ARG A 25 -4.05 -4.36 7.69
C ARG A 25 -3.30 -3.05 7.55
N ILE A 26 -3.53 -2.33 6.46
CA ILE A 26 -3.04 -0.95 6.34
C ILE A 26 -3.85 -0.08 7.31
N VAL A 27 -3.14 0.63 8.18
CA VAL A 27 -3.74 1.57 9.14
C VAL A 27 -3.39 3.03 8.82
N GLY A 28 -2.53 3.25 7.84
CA GLY A 28 -2.17 4.57 7.33
C GLY A 28 -1.20 4.48 6.16
N ALA A 29 -1.17 5.53 5.35
CA ALA A 29 -0.27 5.65 4.22
C ALA A 29 0.24 7.10 4.05
N LEU A 30 1.45 7.25 3.52
CA LEU A 30 2.07 8.49 3.08
C LEU A 30 2.30 8.39 1.57
N LEU A 31 1.68 9.29 0.82
CA LEU A 31 1.78 9.39 -0.62
C LEU A 31 2.46 10.74 -0.95
N ILE A 32 3.48 10.70 -1.80
CA ILE A 32 4.16 11.90 -2.32
C ILE A 32 4.19 11.78 -3.85
N GLY A 33 3.81 12.85 -4.54
CA GLY A 33 3.70 12.86 -6.00
C GLY A 33 2.34 12.37 -6.49
N ASP A 34 2.25 12.08 -7.79
CA ASP A 34 1.02 11.61 -8.45
C ASP A 34 0.97 10.08 -8.44
N THR A 35 0.60 9.48 -7.31
CA THR A 35 0.80 8.04 -7.09
C THR A 35 -0.31 7.15 -7.65
N GLU A 36 -1.47 7.74 -7.97
CA GLU A 36 -2.70 7.04 -8.39
C GLU A 36 -3.22 6.00 -7.37
N MET A 37 -2.62 5.91 -6.18
CA MET A 37 -2.96 4.92 -5.15
C MET A 37 -3.89 5.45 -4.05
N GLU A 38 -4.33 6.71 -4.14
CA GLU A 38 -5.11 7.38 -3.11
C GLU A 38 -6.42 6.65 -2.80
N GLU A 39 -7.21 6.35 -3.85
CA GLU A 39 -8.51 5.69 -3.72
C GLU A 39 -8.37 4.24 -3.23
N THR A 40 -7.40 3.51 -3.78
CA THR A 40 -7.11 2.13 -3.38
C THR A 40 -6.73 2.07 -1.90
N LEU A 41 -5.77 2.89 -1.46
CA LEU A 41 -5.32 2.90 -0.06
C LEU A 41 -6.42 3.40 0.90
N GLU A 42 -7.23 4.37 0.50
CA GLU A 42 -8.42 4.79 1.25
C GLU A 42 -9.38 3.62 1.47
N ASN A 43 -9.72 2.89 0.42
CA ASN A 43 -10.61 1.73 0.50
C ASN A 43 -10.05 0.62 1.40
N LEU A 44 -8.76 0.32 1.32
CA LEU A 44 -8.12 -0.71 2.15
C LEU A 44 -8.14 -0.34 3.63
N ILE A 45 -7.85 0.93 3.94
CA ILE A 45 -7.89 1.45 5.31
C ILE A 45 -9.34 1.45 5.84
N LEU A 46 -10.30 1.97 5.06
CA LEU A 46 -11.71 2.06 5.46
C LEU A 46 -12.31 0.67 5.71
N ASN A 47 -12.03 -0.29 4.83
CA ASN A 47 -12.58 -1.65 4.91
C ASN A 47 -11.81 -2.57 5.87
N LYS A 48 -10.66 -2.13 6.39
CA LYS A 48 -9.78 -2.94 7.26
C LYS A 48 -9.39 -4.27 6.58
N THR A 49 -9.12 -4.19 5.28
CA THR A 49 -8.82 -5.34 4.43
C THR A 49 -7.62 -6.09 4.98
N ASP A 50 -7.76 -7.40 5.10
CA ASP A 50 -6.68 -8.31 5.52
C ASP A 50 -5.80 -8.63 4.31
N LEU A 51 -4.51 -8.28 4.39
CA LEU A 51 -3.52 -8.41 3.32
C LEU A 51 -2.56 -9.59 3.55
N GLU A 52 -3.00 -10.60 4.31
CA GLU A 52 -2.21 -11.80 4.56
C GLU A 52 -1.71 -12.41 3.24
N GLY A 53 -0.37 -12.52 3.10
CA GLY A 53 0.29 -13.06 1.91
C GLY A 53 0.46 -12.09 0.73
N ILE A 54 -0.04 -10.86 0.83
CA ILE A 54 0.03 -9.85 -0.24
C ILE A 54 0.84 -8.63 0.21
N ALA A 55 0.86 -8.32 1.52
CA ALA A 55 1.50 -7.11 2.06
C ALA A 55 2.97 -6.90 1.64
N ASP A 56 3.72 -7.99 1.40
CA ASP A 56 5.14 -7.93 1.02
C ASP A 56 5.35 -7.59 -0.47
N THR A 57 4.41 -7.92 -1.34
CA THR A 57 4.47 -7.66 -2.79
C THR A 57 3.55 -6.52 -3.25
N PHE A 58 2.59 -6.13 -2.42
CA PHE A 58 1.56 -5.13 -2.70
C PHE A 58 2.12 -3.78 -3.16
N LEU A 59 3.27 -3.35 -2.63
CA LEU A 59 3.88 -2.07 -3.02
C LEU A 59 5.00 -2.21 -4.06
N GLU A 60 5.25 -3.39 -4.62
CA GLU A 60 6.32 -3.50 -5.62
C GLU A 60 6.03 -2.63 -6.86
N PRO A 61 7.04 -1.90 -7.39
CA PRO A 61 6.85 -1.09 -8.59
C PRO A 61 6.36 -1.94 -9.76
N GLY A 62 5.25 -1.53 -10.38
CA GLY A 62 4.63 -2.24 -11.49
C GLY A 62 3.64 -3.35 -11.10
N VAL A 63 3.35 -3.52 -9.81
CA VAL A 63 2.20 -4.33 -9.38
C VAL A 63 0.92 -3.55 -9.59
N ASP A 64 0.04 -4.09 -10.43
CA ASP A 64 -1.32 -3.61 -10.57
C ASP A 64 -2.14 -4.11 -9.37
N LEU A 65 -2.64 -3.17 -8.58
CA LEU A 65 -3.40 -3.49 -7.38
C LEU A 65 -4.82 -3.96 -7.70
N ASP A 66 -5.37 -3.57 -8.85
CA ASP A 66 -6.72 -3.99 -9.24
C ASP A 66 -6.81 -5.52 -9.38
N ASP A 67 -5.72 -6.19 -9.77
CA ASP A 67 -5.64 -7.65 -9.89
C ASP A 67 -5.78 -8.40 -8.55
N TYR A 68 -5.59 -7.73 -7.40
CA TYR A 68 -5.62 -8.35 -6.07
C TYR A 68 -6.95 -8.19 -5.33
N PHE A 69 -7.81 -7.26 -5.77
CA PHE A 69 -9.03 -6.89 -5.03
C PHE A 69 -10.35 -7.28 -5.75
N ASP A 70 -10.27 -8.10 -6.80
CA ASP A 70 -11.44 -8.72 -7.48
C ASP A 70 -11.84 -10.08 -6.85
#